data_AF-A0A1A8G8C7-F1
#
_entry.id   AF-A0A1A8G8C7-F1
#
_cell.length_a   1.000
_cell.length_b   1.000
_cell.length_c   1.000
_cell.angle_alpha   90.00
_cell.angle_beta   90.00
_cell.angle_gamma   90.00
#
_symmetry.space_group_name_H-M   'P 1'
#
loop_
_entity.id
_entity.type
_entity.pdbx_description
1 polymer ?
#
loop_
_entity_poly.entity_id
_entity_poly.type
_entity_poly.pdbx_seq_one_letter_code
_entity_poly.pdbx_strand_id
1 'polypeptide(L)'
;KISDLWYNCRLDNSTESWLCSSTDETQWLQAVQVLMVLSVVFSSVSFLVFLGQLFTMSKGGLFYFTGLCQVFAGLTDVSAALIYTLHNEEILQGSHDLTTGHFGYCFILAWVCVPLLLCSGIVYIHLRKKE
;
A
#
# COMPACT_ATOMS: atom_id res chain seq x y z
N LYS A 1 -3.36 -18.61 13.71
CA LYS A 1 -2.25 -17.62 13.65
C LYS A 1 -2.64 -16.60 12.61
N ILE A 2 -2.62 -15.31 12.97
CA ILE A 2 -2.88 -14.20 12.05
C ILE A 2 -1.57 -13.42 11.98
N SER A 3 -1.05 -13.26 10.78
CA SER A 3 0.25 -12.63 10.53
C SER A 3 0.03 -11.41 9.65
N ASP A 4 0.14 -10.23 10.25
CA ASP A 4 0.09 -8.94 9.57
C ASP A 4 1.51 -8.37 9.40
N LEU A 5 1.62 -7.27 8.66
CA LEU A 5 2.90 -6.63 8.32
C LEU A 5 3.69 -6.15 9.56
N TRP A 6 2.99 -5.80 10.64
CA TRP A 6 3.57 -5.23 11.86
C TRP A 6 3.43 -6.13 13.08
N TYR A 7 2.38 -6.97 13.13
CA TYR A 7 2.07 -7.78 14.29
C TYR A 7 1.70 -9.21 13.89
N ASN A 8 2.16 -10.16 14.69
CA ASN A 8 1.75 -11.55 14.64
C ASN A 8 0.91 -11.85 15.87
N CYS A 9 -0.35 -12.22 15.66
CA CYS A 9 -1.25 -12.63 16.72
C CYS A 9 -1.48 -14.15 16.68
N ARG A 10 -1.32 -14.79 17.83
CA ARG A 10 -1.65 -16.20 18.05
C ARG A 10 -2.70 -16.29 19.15
N LEU A 11 -3.69 -17.15 18.93
CA LEU A 11 -4.64 -17.50 19.98
C LEU A 11 -3.95 -18.47 20.93
N ASP A 12 -3.86 -18.12 22.20
CA ASP A 12 -3.41 -19.03 23.24
C ASP A 12 -4.59 -19.93 23.63
N ASN A 13 -4.45 -21.24 23.38
CA ASN A 13 -5.49 -22.23 23.64
C ASN A 13 -5.66 -22.53 25.14
N SER A 14 -4.75 -22.04 25.99
CA SER A 14 -4.78 -22.25 27.44
C SER A 14 -5.52 -21.14 28.19
N THR A 15 -5.47 -19.91 27.70
CA THR A 15 -6.07 -18.71 28.32
C THR A 15 -7.20 -18.10 27.49
N GLU A 16 -7.50 -18.67 26.32
CA GLU A 16 -8.46 -18.15 25.33
C GLU A 16 -8.20 -16.68 24.94
N SER A 17 -6.97 -16.20 25.12
CA SER A 17 -6.58 -14.82 24.85
C SER A 17 -5.72 -14.71 23.59
N TRP A 18 -5.80 -13.58 22.91
CA TRP A 18 -4.94 -13.27 21.77
C TRP A 18 -3.61 -12.71 22.26
N LEU A 19 -2.53 -13.45 22.04
CA LEU A 19 -1.18 -12.96 22.22
C LEU A 19 -0.68 -12.35 20.91
N CYS A 20 -0.45 -11.05 20.90
CA CYS A 20 0.13 -10.34 19.76
C CYS A 20 1.55 -9.93 20.09
N SER A 21 2.49 -10.28 19.21
CA SER A 21 3.87 -9.81 19.24
C SER A 21 4.18 -9.03 17.98
N SER A 22 5.20 -8.16 18.01
CA SER A 22 5.76 -7.58 16.78
C SER A 22 6.21 -8.71 15.85
N THR A 23 6.05 -8.50 14.55
CA THR A 23 6.61 -9.41 13.54
C THR A 23 8.14 -9.34 13.59
N ASP A 24 8.81 -10.48 13.43
CA ASP A 24 10.26 -10.51 13.27
C ASP A 24 10.65 -9.76 11.98
N GLU A 25 11.47 -8.72 12.14
CA GLU A 25 11.86 -7.81 11.06
C GLU A 25 12.83 -8.52 10.10
N THR A 26 12.30 -9.15 9.05
CA THR A 26 13.12 -9.61 7.92
C THR A 26 13.41 -8.43 6.98
N GLN A 27 14.56 -8.47 6.30
CA GLN A 27 14.97 -7.38 5.40
C GLN A 27 13.93 -7.08 4.31
N TRP A 28 13.27 -8.12 3.78
CA TRP A 28 12.24 -7.97 2.77
C TRP A 28 10.95 -7.38 3.34
N LEU A 29 10.58 -7.75 4.58
CA LEU A 29 9.37 -7.24 5.24
C LEU A 29 9.53 -5.76 5.57
N GLN A 30 10.71 -5.37 6.06
CA GLN A 30 11.06 -3.97 6.29
C GLN A 30 10.99 -3.14 4.98
N ALA A 31 11.46 -3.70 3.86
CA ALA A 31 11.33 -3.04 2.57
C ALA A 31 9.86 -2.82 2.17
N VAL A 32 8.99 -3.81 2.37
CA VAL A 32 7.54 -3.70 2.12
C VAL A 32 6.91 -2.62 3.01
N GLN A 33 7.23 -2.61 4.31
CA GLN A 33 6.75 -1.57 5.25
C GLN A 33 7.11 -0.16 4.77
N VAL A 34 8.37 0.07 4.41
CA VAL A 34 8.85 1.38 3.95
C VAL A 34 8.15 1.79 2.64
N LEU A 35 8.00 0.87 1.69
CA LEU A 35 7.33 1.14 0.41
C LEU A 35 5.85 1.50 0.59
N MET A 36 5.14 0.82 1.49
CA MET A 36 3.74 1.10 1.82
C MET A 36 3.58 2.49 2.44
N VAL A 37 4.41 2.83 3.42
CA VAL A 37 4.41 4.16 4.06
C VAL A 37 4.72 5.25 3.02
N LEU A 38 5.72 5.01 2.17
CA LEU A 38 6.11 5.95 1.12
C LEU A 38 4.98 6.20 0.11
N SER A 39 4.22 5.16 -0.26
CA SER A 39 3.03 5.30 -1.11
C SER A 39 1.99 6.24 -0.50
N VAL A 40 1.65 6.04 0.77
CA VAL A 40 0.66 6.87 1.49
C VAL A 40 1.14 8.32 1.58
N VAL A 41 2.43 8.55 1.86
CA VAL A 41 3.00 9.90 1.92
C VAL A 41 2.88 10.59 0.55
N PHE A 42 3.33 9.96 -0.54
CA PHE A 42 3.21 10.56 -1.87
C PHE A 42 1.76 10.79 -2.29
N SER A 43 0.85 9.86 -1.99
CA SER A 43 -0.58 10.03 -2.29
C SER A 43 -1.20 11.17 -1.48
N SER A 44 -0.84 11.33 -0.21
CA SER A 44 -1.35 12.42 0.63
C SER A 44 -0.85 13.80 0.17
N VAL A 45 0.43 13.90 -0.19
CA VAL A 45 1.00 15.12 -0.77
C VAL A 45 0.32 15.46 -2.09
N SER A 46 0.12 14.47 -2.96
CA SER A 46 -0.61 14.67 -4.23
C SER A 46 -2.03 15.19 -3.99
N PHE A 47 -2.77 14.58 -3.05
CA PHE A 47 -4.12 15.00 -2.69
C PHE A 47 -4.18 16.42 -2.11
N LEU A 48 -3.27 16.77 -1.19
CA LEU A 48 -3.23 18.12 -0.61
C LEU A 48 -2.89 19.19 -1.64
N VAL A 49 -1.92 18.91 -2.53
CA VAL A 49 -1.59 19.83 -3.63
C VAL A 49 -2.80 19.96 -4.56
N PHE A 50 -3.47 18.86 -4.92
CA PHE A 50 -4.68 18.91 -5.74
C PHE A 50 -5.78 19.77 -5.11
N LEU A 51 -6.04 19.60 -3.81
CA LEU A 51 -7.03 20.41 -3.08
C LEU A 51 -6.65 21.89 -3.04
N GLY A 52 -5.40 22.21 -2.70
CA GLY A 52 -4.93 23.59 -2.68
C GLY A 52 -5.09 24.26 -4.05
N GLN A 53 -4.79 23.52 -5.11
CA GLN A 53 -4.96 23.99 -6.47
C GLN A 53 -6.42 24.17 -6.87
N LEU A 54 -7.32 23.29 -6.40
CA LEU A 54 -8.76 23.39 -6.64
C LEU A 54 -9.36 24.69 -6.07
N PHE A 55 -8.90 25.11 -4.88
CA PHE A 55 -9.40 26.32 -4.21
C PHE A 55 -8.66 27.61 -4.59
N THR A 56 -7.37 27.54 -4.92
CA THR A 56 -6.55 28.75 -5.17
C THR A 56 -6.44 29.13 -6.66
N MET A 57 -6.65 28.22 -7.62
CA MET A 57 -6.31 28.52 -9.03
C MET A 57 -7.38 29.31 -9.80
N SER A 58 -7.10 30.60 -10.01
CA SER A 58 -7.83 31.48 -10.92
C SER A 58 -7.71 31.07 -12.40
N LYS A 59 -6.54 30.63 -12.91
CA LYS A 59 -6.39 30.25 -14.34
C LYS A 59 -5.12 29.41 -14.60
N GLY A 60 -5.26 28.29 -15.30
CA GLY A 60 -4.24 27.75 -16.24
C GLY A 60 -3.05 26.90 -15.76
N GLY A 61 -2.90 26.54 -14.50
CA GLY A 61 -1.78 25.69 -14.04
C GLY A 61 -1.89 24.21 -14.44
N LEU A 62 -0.82 23.62 -15.01
CA LEU A 62 -0.72 22.20 -15.35
C LEU A 62 -0.27 21.36 -14.13
N PHE A 63 -1.01 20.32 -13.75
CA PHE A 63 -0.74 19.47 -12.57
C PHE A 63 0.27 18.35 -12.78
N TYR A 64 1.39 18.65 -13.46
CA TYR A 64 2.38 17.61 -13.75
C TYR A 64 3.02 17.05 -12.46
N PHE A 65 3.30 17.91 -11.48
CA PHE A 65 3.92 17.50 -10.21
C PHE A 65 2.99 16.59 -9.37
N THR A 66 1.73 16.98 -9.21
CA THR A 66 0.71 16.20 -8.49
C THR A 66 0.48 14.82 -9.10
N GLY A 67 0.35 14.76 -10.44
CA GLY A 67 0.20 13.52 -11.17
C GLY A 67 1.43 12.61 -11.05
N LEU A 68 2.63 13.19 -11.14
CA LEU A 68 3.89 12.44 -10.99
C LEU A 68 4.02 11.83 -9.58
N CYS A 69 3.73 12.58 -8.52
CA CYS A 69 3.72 12.04 -7.15
C CYS A 69 2.70 10.89 -7.00
N GLN A 70 1.53 11.02 -7.61
CA GLN A 70 0.50 9.96 -7.56
C GLN A 70 0.92 8.69 -8.30
N VAL A 71 1.59 8.84 -9.45
CA VAL A 71 2.17 7.70 -10.19
C VAL A 71 3.27 7.03 -9.37
N PHE A 72 4.15 7.81 -8.72
CA PHE A 72 5.15 7.24 -7.81
C PHE A 72 4.52 6.50 -6.63
N ALA A 73 3.45 7.03 -6.04
CA ALA A 73 2.70 6.33 -4.99
C ALA A 73 2.18 4.97 -5.46
N GLY A 74 1.63 4.90 -6.68
CA GLY A 74 1.19 3.65 -7.30
C GLY A 74 2.35 2.68 -7.55
N LEU A 75 3.49 3.16 -8.07
CA LEU A 75 4.66 2.32 -8.33
C LEU A 75 5.25 1.72 -7.04
N THR A 76 5.30 2.49 -5.94
CA THR A 76 5.79 1.99 -4.66
C THR A 76 4.82 0.98 -4.04
N ASP A 77 3.50 1.19 -4.16
CA ASP A 77 2.46 0.26 -3.69
C ASP A 77 2.49 -1.07 -4.47
N VAL A 78 2.59 -1.00 -5.81
CA VAL A 78 2.79 -2.19 -6.66
C VAL A 78 4.05 -2.94 -6.27
N SER A 79 5.15 -2.23 -6.06
CA SER A 79 6.42 -2.85 -5.69
C SER A 79 6.31 -3.56 -4.34
N ALA A 80 5.65 -2.94 -3.36
CA ALA A 80 5.40 -3.51 -2.05
C ALA A 80 4.53 -4.78 -2.14
N ALA A 81 3.40 -4.69 -2.87
CA ALA A 81 2.50 -5.80 -3.09
C ALA A 81 3.20 -6.96 -3.83
N LEU A 82 4.02 -6.65 -4.84
CA LEU A 82 4.76 -7.65 -5.61
C LEU A 82 5.83 -8.34 -4.75
N ILE A 83 6.64 -7.60 -3.99
CA ILE A 83 7.63 -8.19 -3.08
C ILE A 83 6.93 -9.10 -2.07
N TYR A 84 5.81 -8.65 -1.49
CA TYR A 84 4.99 -9.43 -0.57
C TYR A 84 4.46 -10.72 -1.24
N THR A 85 4.02 -10.66 -2.50
CA THR A 85 3.61 -11.87 -3.25
C THR A 85 4.74 -12.82 -3.59
N LEU A 86 5.93 -12.30 -3.92
CA LEU A 86 7.07 -13.14 -4.30
C LEU A 86 7.65 -13.87 -3.08
N HIS A 87 7.64 -13.22 -1.91
CA HIS A 87 8.03 -13.84 -0.64
C HIS A 87 6.94 -14.69 0.00
N ASN A 88 5.84 -14.96 -0.72
CA ASN A 88 4.77 -15.83 -0.24
C ASN A 88 5.28 -17.25 0.08
N GLU A 89 6.26 -17.77 -0.68
CA GLU A 89 6.84 -19.10 -0.41
C GLU A 89 7.60 -19.16 0.92
N GLU A 90 8.30 -18.10 1.33
CA GLU A 90 8.97 -18.04 2.64
C GLU A 90 7.97 -17.97 3.80
N ILE A 91 6.85 -17.27 3.59
CA ILE A 91 5.76 -17.18 4.58
C ILE A 91 5.05 -18.54 4.73
N LEU A 92 4.85 -19.26 3.63
CA LEU A 92 4.15 -20.55 3.61
C LEU A 92 5.01 -21.77 3.97
N GLN A 93 6.34 -21.74 3.80
CA GLN A 93 7.21 -22.88 4.16
C GLN A 93 7.16 -23.23 5.66
N GLY A 94 6.77 -22.29 6.53
CA GLY A 94 6.52 -22.55 7.96
C GLY A 94 5.19 -23.24 8.27
N SER A 95 4.31 -23.41 7.28
CA SER A 95 3.02 -24.08 7.39
C SER A 95 3.01 -25.30 6.47
N HIS A 96 3.18 -26.48 7.07
CA HIS A 96 3.08 -27.79 6.45
C HIS A 96 1.63 -28.13 6.04
N ASP A 97 0.90 -27.16 5.47
CA ASP A 97 -0.46 -27.26 4.95
C ASP A 97 -0.66 -26.15 3.93
N LEU A 98 -0.17 -26.42 2.71
CA LEU A 98 -0.26 -25.56 1.53
C LEU A 98 -1.71 -25.32 1.05
N THR A 99 -2.72 -25.82 1.76
CA THR A 99 -4.12 -25.90 1.31
C THR A 99 -5.06 -24.96 2.06
N THR A 100 -4.61 -24.30 3.15
CA THR A 100 -5.50 -23.48 4.02
C THR A 100 -5.03 -22.05 4.29
N GLY A 101 -3.81 -21.66 3.88
CA GLY A 101 -3.32 -20.29 4.03
C GLY A 101 -4.01 -19.31 3.09
N HIS A 102 -5.01 -18.57 3.59
CA HIS A 102 -5.69 -17.53 2.83
C HIS A 102 -4.94 -16.20 2.95
N PHE A 103 -4.77 -15.48 1.83
CA PHE A 103 -4.35 -14.09 1.86
C PHE A 103 -5.35 -13.24 2.65
N GLY A 104 -4.84 -12.39 3.54
CA GLY A 104 -5.68 -11.48 4.31
C GLY A 104 -6.38 -10.44 3.43
N TYR A 105 -7.50 -9.90 3.92
CA TYR A 105 -8.27 -8.86 3.22
C TYR A 105 -7.42 -7.63 2.84
N CYS A 106 -6.47 -7.25 3.70
CA CYS A 106 -5.55 -6.12 3.46
C CYS A 106 -4.70 -6.29 2.19
N PHE A 107 -4.35 -7.52 1.84
CA PHE A 107 -3.59 -7.80 0.62
C PHE A 107 -4.41 -7.56 -0.64
N ILE A 108 -5.68 -7.97 -0.63
CA ILE A 108 -6.63 -7.71 -1.73
C ILE A 108 -6.82 -6.20 -1.90
N LEU A 109 -6.95 -5.48 -0.78
CA LEU A 109 -7.06 -4.02 -0.79
C LEU A 109 -5.83 -3.36 -1.43
N ALA A 110 -4.62 -3.79 -1.10
CA ALA A 110 -3.41 -3.26 -1.73
C ALA A 110 -3.44 -3.41 -3.26
N TRP A 111 -3.81 -4.59 -3.76
CA TRP A 111 -3.97 -4.80 -5.21
C TRP A 111 -5.05 -3.95 -5.86
N VAL A 112 -6.12 -3.62 -5.14
CA VAL A 112 -7.18 -2.72 -5.62
C VAL A 112 -6.74 -1.25 -5.57
N CYS A 113 -5.89 -0.87 -4.60
CA CYS A 113 -5.32 0.48 -4.49
C CYS A 113 -4.43 0.82 -5.69
N VAL A 114 -3.66 -0.13 -6.21
CA VAL A 114 -2.80 0.05 -7.39
C VAL A 114 -3.50 0.71 -8.59
N PRO A 115 -4.56 0.12 -9.18
CA PRO A 115 -5.24 0.73 -10.33
C PRO A 115 -5.94 2.03 -9.95
N LEU A 116 -6.43 2.17 -8.70
CA LEU A 116 -7.04 3.42 -8.23
C LEU A 116 -6.00 4.56 -8.17
N LEU A 117 -4.80 4.31 -7.67
CA LEU A 117 -3.70 5.27 -7.62
C LEU A 117 -3.22 5.63 -9.03
N LEU A 118 -3.09 4.65 -9.93
CA LEU A 118 -2.69 4.92 -11.32
C LEU A 118 -3.76 5.71 -12.10
N CYS A 119 -5.03 5.31 -12.02
CA CYS A 119 -6.13 6.02 -12.66
C CYS A 119 -6.27 7.44 -12.14
N SER A 120 -6.17 7.66 -10.81
CA SER A 120 -6.19 9.01 -10.24
C SER A 120 -5.01 9.85 -10.70
N GLY A 121 -3.80 9.28 -10.78
CA GLY A 121 -2.64 9.96 -11.33
C GLY A 121 -2.83 10.39 -12.79
N ILE A 122 -3.36 9.50 -13.63
CA ILE A 122 -3.70 9.80 -15.03
C ILE A 122 -4.73 10.93 -15.10
N VAL A 123 -5.80 10.84 -14.31
CA VAL A 123 -6.83 11.89 -14.25
C VAL A 123 -6.22 13.23 -13.86
N TYR A 124 -5.32 13.30 -12.87
CA TYR A 124 -4.66 14.55 -12.51
C TYR A 124 -3.79 15.14 -13.63
N ILE A 125 -3.10 14.30 -14.42
CA ILE A 125 -2.33 14.77 -15.59
C ILE A 125 -3.27 15.22 -16.72
N HIS A 126 -4.36 14.49 -16.94
CA HIS A 126 -5.30 14.74 -18.04
C HIS A 126 -6.30 15.86 -17.78
N LEU A 127 -6.58 16.18 -16.52
CA LEU A 127 -7.36 17.35 -16.11
C LEU A 127 -6.56 18.63 -16.41
N ARG A 128 -6.45 18.91 -17.71
CA ARG A 128 -6.11 20.22 -18.22
C ARG A 128 -7.34 21.08 -17.99
N LYS A 129 -7.25 22.09 -17.13
CA LYS A 129 -8.24 23.17 -17.11
C LYS A 129 -8.21 23.80 -18.51
N LYS A 130 -9.15 23.40 -19.39
CA LYS A 130 -9.47 24.20 -20.59
C LYS A 130 -9.95 25.56 -20.05
N GLU A 131 -9.49 26.62 -20.70
CA GLU A 131 -9.68 28.03 -20.32
C GLU A 131 -11.04 28.33 -19.68
#